data_AF-A0A067NP96-F1
#
_entry.id   AF-A0A067NP96-F1
#
_cell.length_a   1.000
_cell.length_b   1.000
_cell.length_c   1.000
_cell.angle_alpha   90.00
_cell.angle_beta   90.00
_cell.angle_gamma   90.00
#
_symmetry.space_group_name_H-M   'P 1'
#
loop_
_entity.id
_entity.type
_entity.pdbx_description
1 polymer ?
#
loop_
_entity_poly.entity_id
_entity_poly.type
_entity_poly.pdbx_seq_one_letter_code
_entity_poly.pdbx_strand_id
1 'polypeptide(L)'
;PMPFVDLPNAPQARNGPKMARPEPFDGERAKCRTFIRNIEVYVFVNAYQFPNEATKVLFLLSYVQGKKVDNWKNTMTGRVLEWAWT
;
A
#
# COMPACT_ATOMS: atom_id res chain seq x y z
N PRO A 1 18.39 2.24 48.14
CA PRO A 1 17.51 1.68 47.09
C PRO A 1 17.07 2.77 46.11
N MET A 2 17.39 2.63 44.82
CA MET A 2 17.03 3.61 43.80
C MET A 2 15.53 3.47 43.46
N PRO A 3 14.78 4.58 43.29
CA PRO A 3 13.39 4.52 42.83
C PRO A 3 13.33 4.06 41.37
N PHE A 4 12.34 3.22 41.07
CA PHE A 4 12.01 2.80 39.71
C PHE A 4 11.54 4.03 38.91
N VAL A 5 12.34 4.47 37.94
CA VAL A 5 11.97 5.53 37.01
C VAL A 5 11.09 4.89 35.94
N ASP A 6 9.81 5.25 35.89
CA ASP A 6 8.94 4.92 34.77
C ASP A 6 9.52 5.53 33.49
N LEU A 7 10.14 4.69 32.66
CA LEU A 7 10.56 5.08 31.31
C LEU A 7 9.33 5.52 30.51
N PRO A 8 9.39 6.65 29.77
CA PRO A 8 8.27 7.07 28.95
C PRO A 8 7.92 5.95 27.97
N ASN A 9 6.66 5.53 28.07
CA ASN A 9 5.98 4.57 27.23
C ASN A 9 6.48 4.67 25.77
N ALA A 10 7.12 3.61 25.28
CA ALA A 10 7.47 3.49 23.86
C ALA A 10 6.25 3.86 23.01
N PRO A 11 6.40 4.47 21.82
CA PRO A 11 5.26 4.79 20.98
C PRO A 11 4.44 3.52 20.79
N GLN A 12 3.28 3.49 21.45
CA GLN A 12 2.33 2.40 21.39
C GLN A 12 2.13 2.16 19.90
N ALA A 13 2.62 1.01 19.40
CA ALA A 13 2.38 0.63 18.03
C ALA A 13 0.88 0.80 17.84
N ARG A 14 0.50 1.78 17.02
CA ARG A 14 -0.89 2.15 16.76
C ARG A 14 -1.43 0.97 15.97
N ASN A 15 -1.77 -0.10 16.67
CA ASN A 15 -2.30 -1.33 16.12
C ASN A 15 -3.75 -1.02 15.77
N GLY A 16 -3.91 -0.26 14.68
CA GLY A 16 -5.18 -0.15 14.00
C GLY A 16 -5.67 -1.56 13.62
N PRO A 17 -6.94 -1.67 13.19
CA PRO A 17 -7.51 -2.94 12.76
C PRO A 17 -6.54 -3.65 11.83
N LYS A 18 -6.16 -4.89 12.18
CA LYS A 18 -5.20 -5.70 11.41
C LYS A 18 -5.88 -6.11 10.10
N MET A 19 -5.89 -5.20 9.14
CA MET A 19 -6.51 -5.42 7.84
C MET A 19 -5.69 -6.43 7.05
N ALA A 20 -6.41 -7.35 6.40
CA ALA A 20 -5.81 -8.24 5.43
C ALA A 20 -5.17 -7.41 4.32
N ARG A 21 -3.97 -7.81 3.89
CA ARG A 21 -3.34 -7.21 2.71
C ARG A 21 -4.13 -7.60 1.46
N PRO A 22 -4.21 -6.73 0.45
CA PRO A 22 -4.79 -7.07 -0.84
C PRO A 22 -4.15 -8.33 -1.45
N GLU A 23 -4.92 -9.08 -2.22
CA GLU A 23 -4.36 -10.20 -2.99
C GLU A 23 -3.63 -9.68 -4.24
N PRO A 24 -2.54 -10.34 -4.68
CA PRO A 24 -1.90 -10.02 -5.95
C PRO A 24 -2.86 -10.16 -7.14
N PHE A 25 -2.74 -9.26 -8.11
CA PHE A 25 -3.56 -9.21 -9.31
C PHE A 25 -2.78 -9.61 -10.56
N ASP A 26 -3.25 -10.66 -11.23
CA ASP A 26 -2.60 -11.30 -12.38
C ASP A 26 -3.03 -10.78 -13.75
N GLY A 27 -3.96 -9.82 -13.78
CA GLY A 27 -4.54 -9.27 -15.01
C GLY A 27 -5.88 -9.88 -15.40
N GLU A 28 -6.45 -10.80 -14.62
CA GLU A 28 -7.76 -11.37 -14.95
C GLU A 28 -8.89 -10.34 -14.86
N ARG A 29 -9.49 -10.01 -16.01
CA ARG A 29 -10.53 -8.98 -16.12
C ARG A 29 -11.72 -9.17 -15.18
N ALA A 30 -12.09 -10.42 -14.89
CA ALA A 30 -13.18 -10.73 -13.97
C ALA A 30 -12.89 -10.28 -12.53
N LYS A 31 -11.61 -10.28 -12.12
CA LYS A 31 -11.15 -9.91 -10.78
C LYS A 31 -10.81 -8.43 -10.64
N CYS A 32 -10.70 -7.67 -11.73
CA CYS A 32 -10.30 -6.25 -11.73
C CYS A 32 -11.09 -5.39 -10.73
N ARG A 33 -12.43 -5.49 -10.73
CA ARG A 33 -13.27 -4.67 -9.85
C ARG A 33 -13.04 -4.99 -8.38
N THR A 34 -12.96 -6.28 -8.06
CA THR A 34 -12.67 -6.75 -6.70
C THR A 34 -11.29 -6.30 -6.24
N PHE A 35 -10.28 -6.40 -7.12
CA PHE A 35 -8.93 -5.94 -6.84
C PHE A 35 -8.88 -4.45 -6.51
N ILE A 36 -9.46 -3.60 -7.37
CA ILE A 36 -9.51 -2.15 -7.14
C ILE A 36 -10.20 -1.85 -5.81
N ARG A 37 -11.34 -2.51 -5.53
CA ARG A 37 -12.08 -2.31 -4.28
C ARG A 37 -11.25 -2.67 -3.03
N ASN A 38 -10.48 -3.75 -3.10
CA ASN A 38 -9.60 -4.16 -2.00
C ASN A 38 -8.49 -3.12 -1.75
N ILE A 39 -7.92 -2.55 -2.82
CA ILE A 39 -6.92 -1.47 -2.71
C ILE A 39 -7.55 -0.21 -2.12
N GLU A 40 -8.72 0.22 -2.58
CA GLU A 40 -9.43 1.40 -2.06
C GLU A 40 -9.68 1.30 -0.55
N VAL A 41 -10.19 0.16 -0.09
CA VAL A 41 -10.44 -0.09 1.33
C VAL A 41 -9.13 -0.01 2.12
N TYR A 42 -8.06 -0.62 1.61
CA TYR A 42 -6.75 -0.58 2.27
C TYR A 42 -6.21 0.85 2.38
N VAL A 43 -6.23 1.60 1.29
CA VAL A 43 -5.76 2.99 1.25
C VAL A 43 -6.61 3.88 2.15
N PHE A 44 -7.92 3.69 2.18
CA PHE A 44 -8.83 4.47 3.03
C PHE A 44 -8.52 4.29 4.52
N VAL A 45 -8.37 3.04 4.97
CA VAL A 45 -8.07 2.75 6.38
C VAL A 45 -6.65 3.17 6.77
N ASN A 46 -5.71 3.10 5.83
CA ASN A 46 -4.30 3.43 6.05
C ASN A 46 -3.91 4.77 5.41
N ALA A 47 -4.83 5.73 5.31
CA ALA A 47 -4.60 6.98 4.56
C ALA A 47 -3.35 7.74 5.02
N TYR A 48 -3.00 7.64 6.31
CA TYR A 48 -1.79 8.23 6.89
C TYR A 48 -0.46 7.67 6.32
N GLN A 49 -0.48 6.48 5.69
CA GLN A 49 0.68 5.88 5.02
C GLN A 49 0.85 6.35 3.57
N PHE A 50 -0.14 7.08 3.03
CA PHE A 50 -0.19 7.47 1.63
C PHE A 50 -0.27 9.01 1.50
N PRO A 51 0.86 9.72 1.68
CA PRO A 51 0.88 11.19 1.74
C PRO A 51 0.47 11.88 0.43
N ASN A 52 0.53 11.18 -0.70
CA ASN A 52 0.16 11.71 -2.01
C ASN A 52 -0.41 10.62 -2.93
N GLU A 53 -0.99 11.03 -4.06
CA GLU A 53 -1.57 10.10 -5.04
C GLU A 53 -0.52 9.15 -5.64
N ALA A 54 0.72 9.59 -5.86
CA ALA A 54 1.78 8.73 -6.39
C ALA A 54 2.03 7.51 -5.48
N THR A 55 2.08 7.69 -4.17
CA THR A 55 2.25 6.57 -3.22
C THR A 55 1.09 5.58 -3.26
N LYS A 56 -0.14 6.03 -3.51
CA LYS A 56 -1.32 5.15 -3.68
C LYS A 56 -1.20 4.32 -4.95
N VAL A 57 -0.84 4.96 -6.07
CA VAL A 57 -0.70 4.29 -7.37
C VAL A 57 0.45 3.29 -7.34
N LEU A 58 1.61 3.66 -6.78
CA LEU A 58 2.76 2.76 -6.63
C LEU A 58 2.44 1.56 -5.74
N PHE A 59 1.68 1.77 -4.66
CA PHE A 59 1.19 0.69 -3.82
C PHE A 59 0.29 -0.27 -4.59
N LEU A 60 -0.70 0.25 -5.33
CA LEU A 60 -1.54 -0.58 -6.21
C LEU A 60 -0.70 -1.40 -7.19
N LEU A 61 0.26 -0.76 -7.87
CA LEU A 61 1.13 -1.41 -8.85
C LEU A 61 2.03 -2.50 -8.23
N SER A 62 2.39 -2.38 -6.94
CA SER A 62 3.15 -3.42 -6.23
C SER A 62 2.39 -4.75 -6.07
N TYR A 63 1.05 -4.69 -6.08
CA TYR A 63 0.20 -5.89 -6.07
C TYR A 63 -0.13 -6.41 -7.47
N VAL A 64 0.17 -5.67 -8.54
CA VAL A 64 0.04 -6.19 -9.90
C VAL A 64 1.24 -7.10 -10.15
N GLN A 65 1.01 -8.39 -10.40
CA GLN A 65 2.08 -9.36 -10.57
C GLN A 65 1.63 -10.47 -11.51
N GLY A 66 2.49 -10.85 -12.45
CA GLY A 66 2.24 -11.99 -13.32
C GLY A 66 2.66 -11.73 -14.75
N LYS A 67 3.00 -12.81 -15.45
CA LYS A 67 3.61 -12.76 -16.79
C LYS A 67 2.83 -11.92 -17.80
N LYS A 68 1.49 -11.86 -17.69
CA LYS A 68 0.61 -11.11 -18.59
C LYS A 68 0.64 -9.60 -18.37
N VAL A 69 0.95 -9.17 -17.14
CA VAL A 69 0.82 -7.76 -16.70
C VAL A 69 2.16 -7.12 -16.34
N ASP A 70 3.23 -7.90 -16.17
CA ASP A 70 4.53 -7.39 -15.73
C ASP A 70 5.10 -6.31 -16.65
N ASN A 71 4.99 -6.45 -17.97
CA ASN A 71 5.48 -5.43 -18.89
C ASN A 71 4.73 -4.10 -18.70
N TRP A 72 3.39 -4.17 -18.69
CA TRP A 72 2.53 -2.99 -18.47
C TRP A 72 2.78 -2.35 -17.10
N LYS A 73 2.89 -3.15 -16.05
CA LYS A 73 3.21 -2.71 -14.69
C LYS A 73 4.53 -1.95 -14.67
N ASN A 74 5.59 -2.52 -15.22
CA ASN A 74 6.91 -1.89 -15.21
C ASN A 74 6.92 -0.55 -15.96
N THR A 75 6.25 -0.49 -17.12
CA THR A 75 6.07 0.76 -17.86
C THR A 75 5.32 1.81 -17.03
N MET A 76 4.22 1.41 -16.38
CA MET A 76 3.39 2.36 -15.63
C MET A 76 4.08 2.83 -14.34
N THR A 77 4.78 1.94 -13.63
CA THR A 77 5.60 2.28 -12.47
C THR A 77 6.65 3.32 -12.84
N GLY A 78 7.36 3.15 -13.97
CA GLY A 78 8.33 4.12 -14.46
C GLY A 78 7.71 5.51 -14.66
N ARG A 79 6.57 5.57 -15.36
CA ARG A 79 5.85 6.83 -15.58
C ARG A 79 5.39 7.52 -14.30
N VAL A 80 4.90 6.75 -13.33
CA VAL A 80 4.45 7.31 -12.04
C VAL A 80 5.63 7.84 -11.24
N LEU A 81 6.78 7.15 -11.27
CA LEU A 81 7.99 7.64 -10.63
C LEU A 81 8.50 8.91 -11.29
N GLU A 82 8.55 8.96 -12.62
CA GLU A 82 8.92 10.19 -13.36
C GLU A 82 7.99 11.35 -13.01
N TRP A 83 6.68 11.12 -13.00
CA TRP A 83 5.69 12.13 -12.62
C TRP A 83 5.80 12.57 -11.15
N ALA A 84 6.13 11.67 -10.23
CA ALA A 84 6.24 12.00 -8.82
C ALA A 84 7.42 12.95 -8.50
N TRP A 85 8.41 13.04 -9.40
CA TRP A 85 9.60 13.89 -9.25
C TRP A 85 9.53 15.20 -10.05
N THR A 86 8.43 15.49 -10.74
CA THR A 86 8.16 16.77 -11.43
C THR A 86 7.22 17.66 -10.63
#